data_AF-A0A645F1N9-F1
#
_entry.id   AF-A0A645F1N9-F1
#
_cell.length_a   1.000
_cell.length_b   1.000
_cell.length_c   1.000
_cell.angle_alpha   90.00
_cell.angle_beta   90.00
_cell.angle_gamma   90.00
#
_symmetry.space_group_name_H-M   'P 1'
#
loop_
_entity.id
_entity.type
_entity.pdbx_description
1 polymer ?
#
loop_
_entity_poly.entity_id
_entity_poly.type
_entity_poly.pdbx_seq_one_letter_code
_entity_poly.pdbx_strand_id
1 'polypeptide(L)'
;MRIGAKIERQKFLYKLADLHYSRNDVEFSRGTFRVRGDIVDILPGYEKKYGIRIEFFGNEIDRISIFDVLTGLIEETVEVVTIYPSKIFVTTEEQINRGMKLIREELHDRLKYFNENGKYLEAQRLEQRTFFDLEMMKEVGYCSGIENYSMHLSGRSFGERPSCIFDFFPRDDYLLIIDESHVTIPQLHAMHSGDRVRKTTLIEHGFRLPSALENRPLRFEEVEGLINQAIFVSATPAEWELKQCNGVIVGKS
;
A
#
# COMPACT_ATOMS: atom_id res chain seq x y z
N MET A 1 -12.90 11.26 13.59
CA MET A 1 -14.16 12.03 13.59
C MET A 1 -14.90 11.77 14.88
N ARG A 2 -15.74 12.70 15.33
CA ARG A 2 -16.52 12.51 16.57
C ARG A 2 -17.89 13.18 16.49
N ILE A 3 -18.82 12.72 17.31
CA ILE A 3 -20.10 13.38 17.55
C ILE A 3 -19.86 14.83 18.00
N GLY A 4 -20.70 15.76 17.54
CA GLY A 4 -20.60 17.19 17.79
C GLY A 4 -19.57 17.93 16.93
N ALA A 5 -18.85 17.23 16.05
CA ALA A 5 -17.91 17.88 15.14
C ALA A 5 -18.65 18.75 14.11
N LYS A 6 -18.30 20.04 14.05
CA LYS A 6 -18.82 20.98 13.05
C LYS A 6 -18.11 20.79 11.72
N ILE A 7 -18.78 20.15 10.77
CA ILE A 7 -18.31 19.94 9.41
C ILE A 7 -19.50 19.91 8.46
N GLU A 8 -19.44 20.73 7.40
CA GLU A 8 -20.41 20.66 6.31
C GLU A 8 -20.34 19.28 5.65
N ARG A 9 -21.50 18.66 5.41
CA ARG A 9 -21.57 17.35 4.75
C ARG A 9 -20.78 17.30 3.45
N GLN A 10 -20.86 18.33 2.62
CA GLN A 10 -20.14 18.36 1.34
C GLN A 10 -18.61 18.31 1.54
N LYS A 11 -18.07 19.06 2.51
CA LYS A 11 -16.66 19.00 2.88
C LYS A 11 -16.27 17.63 3.44
N PHE A 12 -17.18 16.98 4.16
CA PHE A 12 -16.97 15.61 4.61
C PHE A 12 -16.85 14.63 3.43
N LEU A 13 -17.71 14.73 2.42
CA LEU A 13 -17.64 13.88 1.23
C LEU A 13 -16.33 14.07 0.44
N TYR A 14 -15.84 15.31 0.33
CA TYR A 14 -14.54 15.57 -0.30
C TYR A 14 -13.40 14.88 0.45
N LYS A 15 -13.39 14.93 1.79
CA LYS A 15 -12.39 14.21 2.59
C LYS A 15 -12.45 12.69 2.39
N LEU A 16 -13.64 12.11 2.16
CA LEU A 16 -13.75 10.69 1.83
C LEU A 16 -13.17 10.39 0.45
N ALA A 17 -13.38 11.28 -0.54
CA ALA A 17 -12.77 11.16 -1.85
C ALA A 17 -11.23 11.26 -1.79
N ASP A 18 -10.69 12.16 -0.97
CA ASP A 18 -9.24 12.27 -0.70
C ASP A 18 -8.66 10.98 -0.07
N LEU A 19 -9.48 10.25 0.69
CA LEU A 19 -9.18 8.92 1.24
C LEU A 19 -9.45 7.77 0.25
N HIS A 20 -9.65 8.09 -1.02
CA HIS A 20 -9.97 7.18 -2.13
C HIS A 20 -11.28 6.40 -1.99
N TYR A 21 -12.25 6.91 -1.25
CA TYR A 21 -13.59 6.33 -1.30
C TYR A 21 -14.38 6.85 -2.50
N SER A 22 -15.10 5.96 -3.18
CA SER A 22 -15.98 6.34 -4.29
C SER A 22 -17.43 6.44 -3.83
N ARG A 23 -18.19 7.37 -4.39
CA ARG A 23 -19.64 7.43 -4.15
C ARG A 23 -20.34 6.35 -4.98
N ASN A 24 -21.11 5.48 -4.33
CA ASN A 24 -21.95 4.51 -5.01
C ASN A 24 -23.27 4.31 -4.25
N ASP A 25 -24.33 4.98 -4.72
CA ASP A 25 -25.64 4.94 -4.07
C ASP A 25 -26.44 3.66 -4.40
N VAL A 26 -26.03 2.92 -5.43
CA VAL A 26 -26.71 1.71 -5.93
C VAL A 26 -26.10 0.45 -5.32
N GLU A 27 -24.79 0.29 -5.44
CA GLU A 27 -24.05 -0.87 -4.96
C GLU A 27 -23.13 -0.46 -3.80
N PHE A 28 -23.50 -0.89 -2.59
CA PHE A 28 -22.74 -0.58 -1.39
C PHE A 28 -21.67 -1.65 -1.16
N SER A 29 -20.46 -1.39 -1.67
CA SER A 29 -19.31 -2.28 -1.65
C SER A 29 -18.10 -1.64 -0.95
N ARG A 30 -17.02 -2.39 -0.76
CA ARG A 30 -15.87 -1.90 0.01
C ARG A 30 -15.21 -0.70 -0.64
N GLY A 31 -14.80 0.26 0.20
CA GLY A 31 -14.19 1.49 -0.27
C GLY A 31 -15.19 2.43 -0.94
N THR A 32 -16.50 2.24 -0.71
CA THR A 32 -17.53 3.16 -1.20
C THR A 32 -18.27 3.83 -0.05
N PHE A 33 -18.92 4.95 -0.36
CA PHE A 33 -19.92 5.57 0.49
C PHE A 33 -21.19 5.88 -0.29
N ARG A 34 -22.31 5.99 0.41
CA ARG A 34 -23.60 6.40 -0.15
C ARG A 34 -24.25 7.47 0.71
N VAL A 35 -25.08 8.30 0.09
CA VAL A 35 -25.72 9.43 0.77
C VAL A 35 -27.24 9.31 0.67
N ARG A 36 -27.94 9.38 1.81
CA ARG A 36 -29.40 9.32 1.91
C ARG A 36 -29.88 10.44 2.83
N GLY A 37 -30.23 11.58 2.25
CA GLY A 37 -30.55 12.78 3.03
C GLY A 37 -29.35 13.17 3.91
N ASP A 38 -29.57 13.27 5.21
CA ASP A 38 -28.53 13.64 6.18
C ASP A 38 -27.71 12.45 6.70
N ILE A 39 -27.89 11.28 6.09
CA ILE A 39 -27.15 10.07 6.42
C ILE A 39 -26.08 9.80 5.37
N VAL A 40 -24.85 9.57 5.82
CA VAL A 40 -23.74 9.08 5.00
C VAL A 40 -23.33 7.70 5.53
N ASP A 41 -23.58 6.67 4.75
CA ASP A 41 -23.11 5.31 5.04
C ASP A 41 -21.79 5.07 4.31
N ILE A 42 -20.81 4.51 5.00
CA ILE A 42 -19.44 4.27 4.52
C ILE A 42 -19.10 2.82 4.77
N LEU A 43 -18.64 2.09 3.76
CA LEU A 43 -18.12 0.74 3.93
C LEU A 43 -16.59 0.77 3.80
N PRO A 44 -15.85 0.66 4.92
CA PRO A 44 -14.40 0.74 4.88
C PRO A 44 -13.75 -0.26 3.94
N GLY A 45 -12.64 0.12 3.29
CA GLY A 45 -11.91 -0.76 2.37
C GLY A 45 -11.38 -2.05 3.04
N TYR A 46 -11.14 -1.97 4.34
CA TYR A 46 -10.60 -3.03 5.20
C TYR A 46 -11.68 -3.88 5.90
N GLU A 47 -12.97 -3.55 5.77
CA GLU A 47 -14.05 -4.20 6.51
C GLU A 47 -14.98 -5.00 5.57
N LYS A 48 -15.51 -6.13 6.05
CA LYS A 48 -16.40 -7.00 5.25
C LYS A 48 -17.84 -6.99 5.73
N LYS A 49 -18.04 -6.86 7.04
CA LYS A 49 -19.35 -7.07 7.67
C LYS A 49 -19.98 -5.77 8.12
N TYR A 50 -19.17 -4.83 8.59
CA TYR A 50 -19.66 -3.64 9.25
C TYR A 50 -19.42 -2.35 8.45
N GLY A 51 -20.47 -1.54 8.33
CA GLY A 51 -20.43 -0.19 7.80
C GLY A 51 -20.47 0.85 8.91
N ILE A 52 -20.02 2.06 8.59
CA ILE A 52 -20.10 3.23 9.47
C ILE A 52 -21.20 4.15 8.93
N ARG A 53 -22.18 4.46 9.76
CA ARG A 53 -23.25 5.42 9.47
C ARG A 53 -22.97 6.72 10.20
N ILE A 54 -22.89 7.82 9.45
CA ILE A 54 -22.76 9.18 9.97
C ILE A 54 -24.07 9.91 9.72
N GLU A 55 -24.73 10.35 10.79
CA GLU A 55 -25.96 11.14 10.72
C GLU A 55 -25.61 12.60 11.02
N PHE A 56 -26.05 13.51 10.15
CA PHE A 56 -25.81 14.94 10.26
C PHE A 56 -27.06 15.66 10.77
N PHE A 57 -26.86 16.70 11.57
CA PHE A 57 -27.86 17.73 11.86
C PHE A 57 -27.34 19.07 11.38
N GLY A 58 -27.76 19.48 10.18
CA GLY A 58 -27.19 20.64 9.49
C GLY A 58 -25.70 20.44 9.18
N ASN A 59 -24.83 21.20 9.86
CA ASN A 59 -23.38 21.16 9.68
C ASN A 59 -22.65 20.52 10.87
N GLU A 60 -23.33 19.64 11.59
CA GLU A 60 -22.80 18.95 12.77
C GLU A 60 -23.07 17.45 12.66
N ILE A 61 -22.14 16.63 13.16
CA ILE A 61 -22.33 15.19 13.28
C ILE A 61 -23.18 14.92 14.53
N ASP A 62 -24.40 14.46 14.33
CA ASP A 62 -25.36 14.13 15.40
C ASP A 62 -25.12 12.73 15.96
N ARG A 63 -24.88 11.75 15.08
CA ARG A 63 -24.68 10.35 15.48
C ARG A 63 -23.69 9.62 14.60
N ILE A 64 -22.94 8.71 15.21
CA ILE A 64 -22.07 7.75 14.52
C ILE A 64 -22.47 6.35 14.97
N SER A 65 -22.85 5.49 14.03
CA SER A 65 -23.27 4.11 14.31
C SER A 65 -22.48 3.10 13.48
N ILE A 66 -22.17 1.96 14.05
CA ILE A 66 -21.67 0.79 13.33
C ILE A 66 -22.87 -0.11 13.03
N PHE A 67 -23.03 -0.53 11.77
CA PHE A 67 -24.16 -1.34 11.35
C PHE A 67 -23.71 -2.52 10.48
N ASP A 68 -24.43 -3.65 10.56
CA ASP A 68 -24.19 -4.79 9.69
C ASP A 68 -24.69 -4.49 8.27
N VAL A 69 -23.83 -4.60 7.26
CA VAL A 69 -24.15 -4.16 5.89
C VAL A 69 -25.17 -5.03 5.16
N LEU A 70 -25.36 -6.28 5.62
CA LEU A 70 -26.31 -7.22 5.02
C LEU A 70 -27.72 -7.02 5.58
N THR A 71 -27.82 -6.88 6.89
CA THR A 71 -29.10 -6.75 7.60
C THR A 71 -29.56 -5.30 7.77
N GLY A 72 -28.62 -4.35 7.75
CA GLY A 72 -28.88 -2.94 8.03
C GLY A 72 -29.08 -2.62 9.52
N LEU A 73 -28.93 -3.62 10.40
CA LEU A 73 -29.10 -3.45 11.84
C LEU A 73 -27.93 -2.67 12.45
N ILE A 74 -28.25 -1.72 13.32
CA ILE A 74 -27.25 -1.00 14.11
C ILE A 74 -26.78 -1.95 15.22
N GLU A 75 -25.46 -2.17 15.28
CA GLU A 75 -24.80 -2.98 16.28
C GLU A 75 -24.40 -2.14 17.49
N GLU A 76 -23.84 -0.96 17.22
CA GLU A 76 -23.42 -0.02 18.27
C GLU A 76 -23.43 1.43 17.78
N THR A 77 -23.52 2.35 18.74
CA THR A 77 -23.30 3.78 18.54
C THR A 77 -22.01 4.17 19.23
N VAL A 78 -21.16 4.94 18.55
CA VAL A 78 -19.82 5.30 19.04
C VAL A 78 -19.65 6.82 19.07
N GLU A 79 -18.91 7.35 20.04
CA GLU A 79 -18.65 8.80 20.11
C GLU A 79 -17.60 9.26 19.09
N VAL A 80 -16.68 8.37 18.73
CA VAL A 80 -15.51 8.66 17.89
C VAL A 80 -15.29 7.49 16.93
N VAL A 81 -14.98 7.81 15.68
CA VAL A 81 -14.52 6.82 14.69
C VAL A 81 -13.37 7.37 13.88
N THR A 82 -12.40 6.52 13.57
CA THR A 82 -11.30 6.83 12.65
C THR A 82 -11.52 6.09 11.35
N ILE A 83 -11.55 6.82 10.24
CA ILE A 83 -11.69 6.27 8.90
C ILE A 83 -10.31 6.34 8.25
N TYR A 84 -9.73 5.18 7.98
CA TYR A 84 -8.48 5.08 7.25
C TYR A 84 -8.74 5.11 5.73
N PRO A 85 -7.72 5.43 4.91
CA PRO A 85 -7.86 5.34 3.47
C PRO A 85 -8.39 3.99 2.98
N SER A 86 -9.19 4.00 1.91
CA SER A 86 -9.72 2.77 1.31
C SER A 86 -8.64 1.91 0.64
N LYS A 87 -7.47 2.50 0.39
CA LYS A 87 -6.29 1.89 -0.25
C LYS A 87 -5.04 2.16 0.57
N ILE A 88 -4.13 1.17 0.64
CA ILE A 88 -2.85 1.27 1.36
C ILE A 88 -1.91 2.28 0.70
N PHE A 89 -1.99 2.45 -0.62
CA PHE A 89 -1.26 3.47 -1.37
C PHE A 89 -2.14 4.70 -1.57
N VAL A 90 -1.93 5.72 -0.73
CA VAL A 90 -2.49 7.06 -0.92
C VAL A 90 -1.36 7.97 -1.38
N THR A 91 -1.50 8.52 -2.58
CA THR A 91 -0.53 9.48 -3.11
C THR A 91 -1.25 10.80 -3.31
N THR A 92 -0.72 11.86 -2.69
CA THR A 92 -1.27 13.22 -2.84
C THR A 92 -1.05 13.75 -4.26
N GLU A 93 -1.86 14.71 -4.69
CA GLU A 93 -1.70 15.34 -6.02
C GLU A 93 -0.30 15.94 -6.20
N GLU A 94 0.27 16.55 -5.16
CA GLU A 94 1.64 17.07 -5.16
C GLU A 94 2.68 15.96 -5.41
N GLN A 95 2.54 14.82 -4.72
CA GLN A 95 3.43 13.66 -4.92
C GLN A 95 3.28 13.08 -6.33
N ILE A 96 2.06 13.01 -6.88
CA ILE A 96 1.82 12.56 -8.26
C ILE A 96 2.51 13.51 -9.24
N ASN A 97 2.30 14.82 -9.12
CA ASN A 97 2.90 15.81 -10.01
C ASN A 97 4.43 15.76 -10.00
N ARG A 98 5.03 15.68 -8.80
CA ARG A 98 6.48 15.51 -8.63
C ARG A 98 6.96 14.19 -9.24
N GLY A 99 6.28 13.08 -8.93
CA GLY A 99 6.64 11.75 -9.42
C GLY A 99 6.57 11.65 -10.94
N MET A 100 5.53 12.22 -11.56
CA MET A 100 5.37 12.27 -13.02
C MET A 100 6.54 12.99 -13.70
N LYS A 101 7.13 14.02 -13.07
CA LYS A 101 8.32 14.68 -13.60
C LYS A 101 9.51 13.72 -13.63
N LEU A 102 9.79 13.06 -12.51
CA LEU A 102 10.90 12.10 -12.38
C LEU A 102 10.74 10.88 -13.30
N ILE A 103 9.51 10.39 -13.47
CA ILE A 103 9.18 9.31 -14.40
C ILE A 103 9.50 9.71 -15.86
N ARG A 104 9.19 10.94 -16.27
CA ARG A 104 9.51 11.43 -17.61
C ARG A 104 11.02 11.56 -17.83
N GLU A 105 11.75 12.00 -16.82
CA GLU A 105 13.22 12.08 -16.85
C GLU A 105 13.84 10.68 -17.02
N GLU A 106 13.43 9.71 -16.20
CA GLU A 106 13.90 8.32 -16.33
C GLU A 106 13.50 7.69 -17.67
N LEU A 107 12.29 7.97 -18.16
CA LEU A 107 11.83 7.50 -19.46
C LEU A 107 12.74 8.04 -20.57
N HIS A 108 13.06 9.33 -20.56
CA HIS A 108 13.93 9.94 -21.55
C HIS A 108 15.28 9.23 -21.63
N ASP A 109 15.95 9.04 -20.49
CA ASP A 109 17.24 8.38 -20.42
C ASP A 109 17.16 6.92 -20.87
N ARG A 110 16.07 6.21 -20.50
CA ARG A 110 15.89 4.81 -20.88
C ARG A 110 15.61 4.63 -22.37
N LEU A 111 14.82 5.52 -22.98
CA LEU A 111 14.57 5.51 -24.42
C LEU A 111 15.85 5.80 -25.21
N LYS A 112 16.66 6.76 -24.74
CA LYS A 112 17.98 7.05 -25.32
C LYS A 112 18.87 5.79 -25.30
N TYR A 113 18.98 5.12 -24.15
CA TYR A 113 19.71 3.87 -24.03
C TYR A 113 19.23 2.81 -25.04
N PHE A 114 17.91 2.59 -25.14
CA PHE A 114 17.39 1.59 -26.08
C PHE A 114 17.68 1.94 -27.54
N ASN A 115 17.49 3.19 -27.94
CA ASN A 115 17.76 3.64 -29.31
C ASN A 115 19.24 3.52 -29.67
N GLU A 116 20.15 3.93 -28.78
CA GLU A 116 21.61 3.80 -28.97
C GLU A 116 22.07 2.34 -29.08
N ASN A 117 21.31 1.40 -28.53
CA ASN A 117 21.59 -0.03 -28.58
C ASN A 117 20.76 -0.79 -29.64
N GLY A 118 20.07 -0.08 -30.54
CA GLY A 118 19.26 -0.69 -31.61
C GLY A 118 18.00 -1.42 -31.14
N LYS A 119 17.57 -1.20 -29.89
CA LYS A 119 16.39 -1.82 -29.26
C LYS A 119 15.12 -0.99 -29.48
N TYR A 120 14.81 -0.71 -30.75
CA TYR A 120 13.74 0.22 -31.13
C TYR A 120 12.34 -0.28 -30.72
N LEU A 121 12.11 -1.59 -30.76
CA LEU A 121 10.82 -2.18 -30.36
C LEU A 121 10.58 -2.04 -28.86
N GLU A 122 11.61 -2.27 -28.04
CA GLU A 122 11.57 -2.08 -26.60
C GLU A 122 11.38 -0.60 -26.25
N ALA A 123 12.05 0.31 -26.97
CA ALA A 123 11.87 1.75 -26.81
C ALA A 123 10.41 2.15 -27.07
N GLN A 124 9.86 1.79 -28.24
CA GLN A 124 8.49 2.11 -28.61
C GLN A 124 7.47 1.54 -27.62
N ARG A 125 7.67 0.29 -27.17
CA ARG A 125 6.81 -0.36 -26.18
C ARG A 125 6.82 0.39 -24.85
N LEU A 126 8.01 0.73 -24.35
CA LEU A 126 8.18 1.43 -23.09
C LEU A 126 7.56 2.83 -23.16
N GLU A 127 7.80 3.54 -24.25
CA GLU A 127 7.27 4.88 -24.51
C GLU A 127 5.74 4.88 -24.46
N GLN A 128 5.10 4.06 -25.30
CA GLN A 128 3.64 3.98 -25.36
C GLN A 128 3.02 3.66 -24.01
N ARG A 129 3.57 2.67 -23.30
CA ARG A 129 3.05 2.27 -21.99
C ARG A 129 3.20 3.37 -20.95
N THR A 130 4.38 3.98 -20.88
CA THR A 130 4.68 4.98 -19.85
C THR A 130 3.89 6.26 -20.09
N PHE A 131 3.73 6.71 -21.33
CA PHE A 131 2.89 7.87 -21.64
C PHE A 131 1.42 7.64 -21.29
N PHE A 132 0.88 6.46 -21.61
CA PHE A 132 -0.49 6.11 -21.21
C PHE A 132 -0.66 6.13 -19.69
N ASP A 133 0.28 5.52 -18.95
CA ASP A 133 0.24 5.51 -17.49
C ASP A 133 0.35 6.95 -16.91
N LEU A 134 1.19 7.82 -17.49
CA LEU A 134 1.33 9.23 -17.11
C LEU A 134 0.06 10.05 -17.36
N GLU A 135 -0.62 9.85 -18.49
CA GLU A 135 -1.90 10.52 -18.76
C GLU A 135 -2.97 10.05 -17.76
N MET A 136 -3.02 8.76 -17.46
CA MET A 136 -3.94 8.23 -16.44
C MET A 136 -3.66 8.81 -15.04
N MET A 137 -2.38 8.94 -14.65
CA MET A 137 -2.02 9.61 -13.39
C MET A 137 -2.45 11.07 -13.37
N LYS A 138 -2.31 11.79 -14.48
CA LYS A 138 -2.68 13.20 -14.58
C LYS A 138 -4.19 13.42 -14.50
N GLU A 139 -4.97 12.64 -15.23
CA GLU A 139 -6.42 12.84 -15.35
C GLU A 139 -7.21 12.19 -14.20
N VAL A 140 -6.74 11.05 -13.69
CA VAL A 140 -7.48 10.22 -12.70
C VAL A 140 -6.76 10.13 -11.35
N GLY A 141 -5.50 10.57 -11.25
CA GLY A 141 -4.69 10.40 -10.04
C GLY A 141 -4.23 8.95 -9.82
N TYR A 142 -4.45 8.06 -10.79
CA TYR A 142 -4.14 6.63 -10.68
C TYR A 142 -3.95 5.98 -12.06
N CYS A 143 -3.11 4.95 -12.14
CA CYS A 143 -2.98 4.10 -13.33
C CYS A 143 -2.91 2.61 -12.94
N SER A 144 -3.20 1.72 -13.89
CA SER A 144 -3.05 0.28 -13.65
C SER A 144 -1.57 -0.10 -13.54
N GLY A 145 -1.18 -0.67 -12.40
CA GLY A 145 0.20 -1.00 -12.10
C GLY A 145 1.00 0.17 -11.50
N ILE A 146 0.32 1.13 -10.84
CA ILE A 146 0.95 2.31 -10.24
C ILE A 146 2.09 1.98 -9.28
N GLU A 147 2.07 0.81 -8.65
CA GLU A 147 3.11 0.33 -7.73
C GLU A 147 4.50 0.25 -8.40
N ASN A 148 4.55 0.08 -9.73
CA ASN A 148 5.80 0.07 -10.48
C ASN A 148 6.49 1.45 -10.52
N TYR A 149 5.78 2.51 -10.13
CA TYR A 149 6.28 3.88 -10.01
C TYR A 149 6.45 4.30 -8.54
N SER A 150 6.30 3.36 -7.59
CA SER A 150 6.28 3.65 -6.15
C SER A 150 7.51 4.41 -5.66
N MET A 151 8.71 4.15 -6.20
CA MET A 151 9.92 4.89 -5.87
C MET A 151 9.77 6.39 -6.15
N HIS A 152 9.36 6.75 -7.38
CA HIS A 152 9.17 8.14 -7.79
C HIS A 152 8.04 8.84 -7.03
N LEU A 153 6.93 8.14 -6.82
CA LEU A 153 5.75 8.70 -6.13
C LEU A 153 6.03 8.95 -4.64
N SER A 154 6.74 8.02 -3.98
CA SER A 154 7.19 8.20 -2.59
C SER A 154 8.36 9.16 -2.45
N GLY A 155 9.06 9.49 -3.54
CA GLY A 155 10.25 10.34 -3.52
C GLY A 155 11.47 9.67 -2.91
N ARG A 156 11.53 8.34 -2.98
CA ARG A 156 12.70 7.55 -2.60
C ARG A 156 13.76 7.59 -3.69
N SER A 157 15.00 7.38 -3.31
CA SER A 157 16.12 7.17 -4.24
C SER A 157 16.28 5.69 -4.62
N PHE A 158 16.97 5.42 -5.73
CA PHE A 158 17.35 4.06 -6.10
C PHE A 158 18.13 3.36 -4.98
N GLY A 159 17.81 2.10 -4.73
CA GLY A 159 18.41 1.29 -3.67
C GLY A 159 17.84 1.53 -2.28
N GLU A 160 17.09 2.60 -2.03
CA GLU A 160 16.43 2.80 -0.72
C GLU A 160 15.43 1.69 -0.42
N ARG A 161 15.34 1.32 0.86
CA ARG A 161 14.42 0.28 1.33
C ARG A 161 12.96 0.70 1.06
N PRO A 162 12.11 -0.18 0.49
CA PRO A 162 10.68 0.08 0.39
C PRO A 162 10.00 0.02 1.77
N SER A 163 8.95 0.81 1.95
CA SER A 163 8.12 0.72 3.16
C SER A 163 7.48 -0.66 3.27
N CYS A 164 7.40 -1.19 4.48
CA CYS A 164 6.88 -2.52 4.76
C CYS A 164 6.05 -2.52 6.05
N ILE A 165 5.54 -3.69 6.44
CA ILE A 165 4.70 -3.82 7.64
C ILE A 165 5.45 -3.45 8.93
N PHE A 166 6.77 -3.69 9.00
CA PHE A 166 7.57 -3.32 10.17
C PHE A 166 7.56 -1.81 10.45
N ASP A 167 7.37 -0.97 9.42
CA ASP A 167 7.31 0.49 9.59
C ASP A 167 6.06 0.97 10.33
N PHE A 168 5.06 0.11 10.51
CA PHE A 168 3.84 0.41 11.26
C PHE A 168 3.96 0.06 12.75
N PHE A 169 5.00 -0.68 13.14
CA PHE A 169 5.28 -1.00 14.53
C PHE A 169 6.24 0.04 15.14
N PRO A 170 6.08 0.39 16.44
CA PRO A 170 7.11 1.14 17.14
C PRO A 170 8.42 0.33 17.11
N ARG A 171 9.52 0.95 16.66
CA ARG A 171 10.79 0.25 16.43
C ARG A 171 11.27 -0.54 17.65
N ASP A 172 11.06 0.02 18.84
CA ASP A 172 11.56 -0.54 20.09
C ASP A 172 10.54 -1.41 20.83
N ASP A 173 9.32 -1.55 20.29
CA ASP A 173 8.20 -2.18 21.00
C ASP A 173 7.34 -3.04 20.07
N TYR A 174 7.97 -4.12 19.58
CA TYR A 174 7.26 -5.21 18.93
C TYR A 174 8.03 -6.53 19.08
N LEU A 175 7.29 -7.63 19.04
CA LEU A 175 7.83 -8.99 19.07
C LEU A 175 7.53 -9.68 17.73
N LEU A 176 8.57 -10.15 17.05
CA LEU A 176 8.43 -10.97 15.85
C LEU A 176 8.37 -12.45 16.24
N ILE A 177 7.40 -13.18 15.73
CA ILE A 177 7.38 -14.65 15.82
C ILE A 177 7.51 -15.19 14.41
N ILE A 178 8.55 -16.00 14.18
CA ILE A 178 8.79 -16.66 12.89
C ILE A 178 8.47 -18.15 13.08
N ASP A 179 7.27 -18.51 12.64
CA ASP A 179 6.84 -19.90 12.62
C ASP A 179 7.54 -20.69 11.50
N GLU A 180 7.78 -21.97 11.75
CA GLU A 180 8.59 -22.87 10.92
C GLU A 180 9.86 -22.20 10.38
N SER A 181 10.64 -21.59 11.28
CA SER A 181 11.74 -20.69 10.95
C SER A 181 12.78 -21.30 10.00
N HIS A 182 13.03 -22.60 10.12
CA HIS A 182 13.92 -23.37 9.24
C HIS A 182 13.50 -23.36 7.75
N VAL A 183 12.22 -23.09 7.45
CA VAL A 183 11.70 -22.90 6.08
C VAL A 183 11.50 -21.41 5.78
N THR A 184 10.94 -20.66 6.73
CA THR A 184 10.58 -19.26 6.53
C THR A 184 11.79 -18.37 6.29
N ILE A 185 12.92 -18.60 6.97
CA ILE A 185 14.16 -17.82 6.78
C ILE A 185 14.73 -18.01 5.35
N PRO A 186 14.97 -19.24 4.85
CA PRO A 186 15.37 -19.44 3.46
C PRO A 186 14.42 -18.82 2.44
N GLN A 187 13.10 -18.84 2.70
CA GLN A 187 12.13 -18.21 1.83
C GLN A 187 12.35 -16.68 1.77
N LEU A 188 12.52 -16.02 2.92
CA LEU A 188 12.80 -14.58 2.98
C LEU A 188 14.06 -14.19 2.19
N HIS A 189 15.12 -15.00 2.26
CA HIS A 189 16.32 -14.79 1.44
C HIS A 189 16.03 -14.85 -0.07
N ALA A 190 15.16 -15.76 -0.50
CA ALA A 190 14.88 -15.98 -1.92
C ALA A 190 13.97 -14.93 -2.56
N MET A 191 13.10 -14.27 -1.77
CA MET A 191 12.05 -13.37 -2.28
C MET A 191 12.59 -12.24 -3.15
N HIS A 192 13.59 -11.50 -2.67
CA HIS A 192 14.16 -10.37 -3.40
C HIS A 192 14.80 -10.80 -4.72
N SER A 193 15.61 -11.86 -4.70
CA SER A 193 16.32 -12.36 -5.87
C SER A 193 15.36 -12.84 -6.96
N GLY A 194 14.31 -13.58 -6.56
CA GLY A 194 13.27 -14.05 -7.48
C GLY A 194 12.51 -12.90 -8.14
N ASP A 195 12.07 -11.91 -7.37
CA ASP A 195 11.38 -10.73 -7.90
C ASP A 195 12.27 -9.91 -8.84
N ARG A 196 13.55 -9.71 -8.45
CA ARG A 196 14.52 -8.96 -9.24
C ARG A 196 14.77 -9.60 -10.61
N VAL A 197 14.94 -10.92 -10.70
CA VAL A 197 15.13 -11.61 -11.98
C VAL A 197 13.95 -11.37 -12.92
N ARG A 198 12.73 -11.63 -12.44
CA ARG A 198 11.50 -11.44 -13.23
C ARG A 198 11.37 -10.02 -13.75
N LYS A 199 11.62 -9.02 -12.91
CA LYS A 199 11.52 -7.60 -13.30
C LYS A 199 12.64 -7.14 -14.22
N THR A 200 13.85 -7.66 -14.04
CA THR A 200 14.97 -7.37 -14.93
C THR A 200 14.61 -7.75 -16.36
N THR A 201 14.02 -8.94 -16.58
CA THR A 201 13.52 -9.36 -17.89
C THR A 201 12.47 -8.40 -18.46
N LEU A 202 11.50 -7.95 -17.64
CA LEU A 202 10.50 -6.96 -18.08
C LEU A 202 11.15 -5.63 -18.51
N ILE A 203 12.16 -5.18 -17.79
CA ILE A 203 12.89 -3.93 -18.05
C ILE A 203 13.81 -4.05 -19.27
N GLU A 204 14.44 -5.20 -19.47
CA GLU A 204 15.27 -5.48 -20.64
C GLU A 204 14.46 -5.51 -21.93
N HIS A 205 13.21 -5.94 -21.86
CA HIS A 205 12.26 -5.97 -22.97
C HIS A 205 11.31 -4.75 -23.00
N GLY A 206 11.60 -3.67 -22.28
CA GLY A 206 10.86 -2.40 -22.41
C GLY A 206 9.40 -2.45 -21.93
N PHE A 207 9.02 -3.37 -21.05
CA PHE A 207 7.70 -3.38 -20.43
C PHE A 207 7.59 -2.46 -19.20
N ARG A 208 8.72 -2.15 -18.57
CA ARG A 208 8.82 -1.33 -17.35
C ARG A 208 10.09 -0.49 -17.33
N LEU A 209 10.04 0.63 -16.61
CA LEU A 209 11.21 1.46 -16.31
C LEU A 209 12.14 0.75 -15.30
N PRO A 210 13.44 1.08 -15.28
CA PRO A 210 14.38 0.56 -14.29
C PRO A 210 13.92 0.71 -12.83
N SER A 211 13.24 1.81 -12.49
CA SER A 211 12.69 2.12 -11.16
C SER A 211 11.65 1.11 -10.67
N ALA A 212 11.07 0.30 -11.56
CA ALA A 212 10.19 -0.79 -11.17
C ALA A 212 10.90 -1.86 -10.31
N LEU A 213 12.24 -1.95 -10.39
CA LEU A 213 13.03 -2.78 -9.49
C LEU A 213 12.90 -2.36 -8.02
N GLU A 214 12.59 -1.10 -7.74
CA GLU A 214 12.49 -0.58 -6.37
C GLU A 214 11.11 -0.79 -5.73
N ASN A 215 10.16 -1.36 -6.48
CA ASN A 215 8.90 -1.89 -5.96
C ASN A 215 9.06 -3.35 -5.47
N ARG A 216 10.06 -3.62 -4.65
CA ARG A 216 10.56 -4.98 -4.36
C ARG A 216 10.20 -5.44 -2.95
N PRO A 217 10.27 -6.75 -2.68
CA PRO A 217 10.46 -7.25 -1.32
C PRO A 217 11.74 -6.69 -0.68
N LEU A 218 11.82 -6.78 0.64
CA LEU A 218 13.04 -6.50 1.37
C LEU A 218 14.15 -7.50 0.99
N ARG A 219 15.38 -7.02 0.95
CA ARG A 219 16.56 -7.88 1.00
C ARG A 219 16.67 -8.46 2.40
N PHE A 220 17.31 -9.61 2.53
CA PHE A 220 17.37 -10.26 3.84
C PHE A 220 18.11 -9.40 4.87
N GLU A 221 19.14 -8.67 4.46
CA GLU A 221 19.90 -7.76 5.32
C GLU A 221 19.02 -6.57 5.77
N GLU A 222 18.07 -6.14 4.94
CA GLU A 222 17.08 -5.13 5.32
C GLU A 222 16.06 -5.69 6.32
N VAL A 223 15.70 -6.98 6.23
CA VAL A 223 14.84 -7.65 7.22
C VAL A 223 15.58 -7.78 8.55
N GLU A 224 16.81 -8.30 8.53
CA GLU A 224 17.64 -8.51 9.73
C GLU A 224 17.85 -7.19 10.48
N GLY A 225 18.15 -6.10 9.78
CA GLY A 225 18.31 -4.77 10.37
C GLY A 225 17.02 -4.15 10.92
N LEU A 226 15.84 -4.74 10.63
CA LEU A 226 14.57 -4.31 11.22
C LEU A 226 14.23 -5.09 12.48
N ILE A 227 14.73 -6.32 12.66
CA ILE A 227 14.38 -7.19 13.79
C ILE A 227 14.85 -6.56 15.11
N ASN A 228 13.89 -6.21 15.98
CA ASN A 228 14.16 -5.84 17.37
C ASN A 228 14.28 -7.08 18.27
N GLN A 229 13.16 -7.77 18.50
CA GLN A 229 13.12 -9.05 19.20
C GLN A 229 12.39 -10.09 18.34
N ALA A 230 12.93 -11.31 18.29
CA ALA A 230 12.35 -12.41 17.54
C ALA A 230 12.33 -13.72 18.32
N ILE A 231 11.26 -14.50 18.15
CA ILE A 231 11.17 -15.90 18.55
C ILE A 231 11.11 -16.74 17.28
N PHE A 232 12.10 -17.60 17.07
CA PHE A 232 12.13 -18.57 15.99
C PHE A 232 11.51 -19.88 16.50
N VAL A 233 10.43 -20.31 15.86
CA VAL A 233 9.71 -21.54 16.22
C VAL A 233 10.00 -22.59 15.15
N SER A 234 10.71 -23.65 15.53
CA SER A 234 10.97 -24.79 14.66
C SER A 234 11.37 -26.01 15.48
N ALA A 235 10.97 -27.21 15.03
CA ALA A 235 11.49 -28.47 15.54
C ALA A 235 12.92 -28.78 15.08
N THR A 236 13.36 -28.14 13.99
CA THR A 236 14.65 -28.38 13.32
C THR A 236 15.32 -27.04 12.96
N PRO A 237 15.68 -26.21 13.96
CA PRO A 237 16.28 -24.90 13.68
C PRO A 237 17.59 -25.07 12.91
N ALA A 238 17.78 -24.28 11.85
CA ALA A 238 19.00 -24.28 11.07
C ALA A 238 20.14 -23.51 11.78
N GLU A 239 21.34 -23.63 11.23
CA GLU A 239 22.55 -23.04 11.82
C GLU A 239 22.46 -21.52 11.97
N TRP A 240 21.75 -20.83 11.06
CA TRP A 240 21.55 -19.39 11.15
C TRP A 240 20.73 -19.02 12.38
N GLU A 241 19.59 -19.67 12.64
CA GLU A 241 18.78 -19.39 13.83
C GLU A 241 19.57 -19.64 15.13
N LEU A 242 20.31 -20.74 15.20
CA LEU A 242 21.11 -21.09 16.37
C LEU A 242 22.20 -20.05 16.67
N LYS A 243 22.82 -19.49 15.62
CA LYS A 243 23.79 -18.39 15.76
C LYS A 243 23.13 -17.11 16.29
N GLN A 244 21.96 -16.75 15.77
CA GLN A 244 21.25 -15.54 16.21
C GLN A 244 20.77 -15.63 17.67
N CYS A 245 20.41 -16.83 18.13
CA CYS A 245 19.93 -17.05 19.50
C CYS A 245 21.04 -17.09 20.57
N ASN A 246 22.32 -17.02 20.21
CA ASN A 246 23.46 -17.18 21.14
C ASN A 246 23.33 -18.40 22.09
N GLY A 247 22.69 -19.48 21.61
CA GLY A 247 22.47 -20.71 22.39
C GLY A 247 21.27 -20.71 23.34
N VAL A 248 20.42 -19.67 23.35
CA VAL A 248 19.16 -19.67 24.11
C VAL A 248 18.12 -20.50 23.35
N ILE A 249 17.78 -21.68 23.89
CA ILE A 249 16.79 -22.61 23.31
C ILE A 249 15.83 -23.03 24.42
N VAL A 250 14.53 -22.92 24.17
CA VAL A 250 13.48 -23.42 25.07
C VAL A 250 12.84 -24.64 24.43
N GLY A 251 13.16 -25.84 24.95
CA GLY A 251 12.59 -27.10 24.51
C GLY A 251 11.57 -27.65 25.51
N LYS A 252 10.72 -28.59 25.07
CA LYS A 252 9.95 -29.42 26.01
C LYS A 252 10.92 -30.28 26.82
N SER A 253 10.98 -30.04 28.13
CA SER A 253 11.52 -30.96 29.14
C SER A 253 10.78 -32.29 29.13
#